data_AF-A0A9E1Y129-F1
#
_entry.id   AF-A0A9E1Y129-F1
#
_cell.length_a   1.000
_cell.length_b   1.000
_cell.length_c   1.000
_cell.angle_alpha   90.00
_cell.angle_beta   90.00
_cell.angle_gamma   90.00
#
_symmetry.space_group_name_H-M   'P 1'
#
loop_
_entity.id
_entity.type
_entity.pdbx_description
1 polymer ?
#
loop_
_entity_poly.entity_id
_entity_poly.type
_entity_poly.pdbx_seq_one_letter_code
_entity_poly.pdbx_strand_id
1 'polypeptide(L)'
;RAGFSCLADDVKARIRDLSAYHSTQYSQAHDLGHYPDPRPGSLYHGEAYLRPLVKVHPETGVPNLFIGRHAFGIPGLSRDESRALLQDLVDFVVSDPARVYQHQWRVGDTLLWDNRALLHRARPYDYAQPRVLIGTRVAGDVPSELAYYPSDPEAEAGRGALERELAVLRFSAERAQGKGAGLA
;
A
#
# COMPACT_ATOMS: atom_id res chain seq x y z
N ARG A 1 -6.75 12.74 -2.13
CA ARG A 1 -6.78 14.21 -2.34
C ARG A 1 -7.16 14.96 -1.06
N ALA A 2 -8.39 14.84 -0.57
CA ALA A 2 -8.84 15.49 0.69
C ALA A 2 -7.91 15.20 1.88
N GLY A 3 -7.39 13.97 1.96
CA GLY A 3 -6.32 13.59 2.89
C GLY A 3 -5.12 14.54 2.90
N PHE A 4 -4.57 14.84 1.73
CA PHE A 4 -3.40 15.70 1.60
C PHE A 4 -3.73 17.17 1.89
N SER A 5 -4.85 17.68 1.37
CA SER A 5 -5.22 19.10 1.52
C SER A 5 -5.40 19.51 2.99
N CYS A 6 -5.90 18.60 3.82
CA CYS A 6 -6.19 18.84 5.23
C CYS A 6 -4.98 18.58 6.16
N LEU A 7 -3.83 18.12 5.65
CA LEU A 7 -2.63 18.01 6.47
C LEU A 7 -2.14 19.39 6.93
N ALA A 8 -1.55 19.44 8.13
CA ALA A 8 -0.81 20.60 8.59
C ALA A 8 0.41 20.85 7.67
N ASP A 9 0.82 22.11 7.54
CA ASP A 9 1.83 22.51 6.55
C ASP A 9 3.23 22.01 6.88
N ASP A 10 3.54 21.82 8.16
CA ASP A 10 4.76 21.17 8.63
C ASP A 10 4.81 19.69 8.20
N VAL A 11 3.68 18.97 8.28
CA VAL A 11 3.59 17.60 7.80
C VAL A 11 3.73 17.55 6.28
N LYS A 12 3.06 18.44 5.55
CA LYS A 12 3.21 18.55 4.09
C LYS A 12 4.66 18.83 3.69
N ALA A 13 5.36 19.70 4.42
CA ALA A 13 6.77 20.00 4.18
C ALA A 13 7.64 18.77 4.45
N ARG A 14 7.41 18.07 5.57
CA ARG A 14 8.16 16.87 5.96
C ARG A 14 8.08 15.75 4.92
N ILE A 15 6.90 15.51 4.34
CA ILE A 15 6.68 14.35 3.46
C ILE A 15 6.90 14.65 1.98
N ARG A 16 7.14 15.91 1.60
CA ARG A 16 7.16 16.38 0.21
C ARG A 16 8.11 15.58 -0.68
N ASP A 17 9.32 15.35 -0.16
CA ASP A 17 10.41 14.71 -0.89
C ASP A 17 10.65 13.27 -0.43
N LEU A 18 9.78 12.74 0.44
CA LEU A 18 9.89 11.37 0.91
C LEU A 18 9.26 10.39 -0.08
N SER A 19 9.84 9.19 -0.12
CA SER A 19 9.34 8.07 -0.89
C SER A 19 9.32 6.80 -0.05
N ALA A 20 8.44 5.85 -0.35
CA ALA A 20 8.40 4.53 0.27
C ALA A 20 8.47 3.42 -0.79
N TYR A 21 8.96 2.25 -0.42
CA TYR A 21 8.86 1.06 -1.25
C TYR A 21 7.44 0.50 -1.24
N HIS A 22 6.94 0.04 -2.37
CA HIS A 22 5.61 -0.57 -2.48
C HIS A 22 5.71 -2.02 -2.95
N SER A 23 5.14 -2.96 -2.19
CA SER A 23 5.07 -4.38 -2.57
C SER A 23 3.79 -5.07 -2.07
N THR A 24 3.20 -5.88 -2.94
CA THR A 24 2.08 -6.76 -2.59
C THR A 24 2.54 -7.88 -1.66
N GLN A 25 3.73 -8.45 -1.87
CA GLN A 25 4.29 -9.50 -1.02
C GLN A 25 4.52 -9.01 0.40
N TYR A 26 5.08 -7.81 0.55
CA TYR A 26 5.18 -7.15 1.86
C TYR A 26 3.82 -7.12 2.56
N SER A 27 2.80 -6.57 1.89
CA SER A 27 1.48 -6.40 2.52
C SER A 27 0.80 -7.72 2.88
N GLN A 28 0.97 -8.79 2.08
CA GLN A 28 0.42 -10.10 2.41
C GLN A 28 1.12 -10.72 3.63
N ALA A 29 2.45 -10.58 3.70
CA ALA A 29 3.23 -11.06 4.82
C ALA A 29 2.92 -10.28 6.11
N HIS A 30 2.90 -8.95 6.01
CA HIS A 30 2.66 -8.05 7.14
C HIS A 30 1.25 -8.18 7.69
N ASP A 31 0.22 -8.15 6.83
CA ASP A 31 -1.17 -8.05 7.30
C ASP A 31 -1.78 -9.42 7.60
N LEU A 32 -1.38 -10.46 6.87
CA LEU A 32 -2.02 -11.78 6.90
C LEU A 32 -1.08 -12.90 7.36
N GLY A 33 0.21 -12.63 7.54
CA GLY A 33 1.21 -13.67 7.81
C GLY A 33 1.41 -14.63 6.63
N HIS A 34 0.95 -14.27 5.43
CA HIS A 34 1.02 -15.12 4.25
C HIS A 34 2.17 -14.68 3.33
N TYR A 35 3.06 -15.61 3.00
CA TYR A 35 4.29 -15.36 2.24
C TYR A 35 4.21 -16.02 0.85
N PRO A 36 3.52 -15.43 -0.13
CA PRO A 36 3.40 -16.01 -1.46
C PRO A 36 4.76 -16.01 -2.19
N ASP A 37 5.03 -17.10 -2.90
CA ASP A 37 6.24 -17.21 -3.74
C ASP A 37 6.22 -16.20 -4.89
N PRO A 38 7.37 -15.59 -5.21
CA PRO A 38 7.48 -14.67 -6.33
C PRO A 38 7.25 -15.38 -7.65
N ARG A 39 6.39 -14.81 -8.49
CA ARG A 39 6.08 -15.30 -9.84
C ARG A 39 6.09 -14.13 -10.83
N PRO A 40 7.02 -14.09 -11.81
CA PRO A 40 7.06 -13.07 -12.84
C PRO A 40 5.72 -12.94 -13.59
N GLY A 41 5.32 -11.71 -13.92
CA GLY A 41 4.05 -11.44 -14.58
C GLY A 41 2.80 -11.63 -13.71
N SER A 42 2.96 -11.94 -12.42
CA SER A 42 1.87 -12.01 -11.45
C SER A 42 1.82 -10.78 -10.54
N LEU A 43 0.77 -10.69 -9.72
CA LEU A 43 0.68 -9.69 -8.65
C LEU A 43 1.80 -9.81 -7.62
N TYR A 44 2.41 -10.99 -7.46
CA TYR A 44 3.49 -11.27 -6.53
C TYR A 44 4.79 -11.42 -7.31
N HIS A 45 5.22 -10.37 -8.00
CA HIS A 45 6.35 -10.45 -8.94
C HIS A 45 7.73 -10.40 -8.25
N GLY A 46 7.82 -10.14 -6.94
CA GLY A 46 9.09 -10.11 -6.22
C GLY A 46 9.80 -8.77 -6.23
N GLU A 47 9.16 -7.73 -6.77
CA GLU A 47 9.73 -6.39 -6.81
C GLU A 47 9.11 -5.52 -5.71
N ALA A 48 9.84 -4.50 -5.31
CA ALA A 48 9.28 -3.36 -4.60
C ALA A 48 9.73 -2.09 -5.31
N TYR A 49 8.81 -1.17 -5.55
CA TYR A 49 9.13 0.06 -6.26
C TYR A 49 9.14 1.25 -5.31
N LEU A 50 10.15 2.10 -5.42
CA LEU A 50 10.19 3.35 -4.68
C LEU A 50 9.17 4.34 -5.28
N ARG A 51 8.33 4.93 -4.43
CA ARG A 51 7.23 5.81 -4.84
C ARG A 51 7.17 7.03 -3.93
N PRO A 52 7.01 8.25 -4.49
CA PRO A 52 6.86 9.44 -3.66
C PRO A 52 5.58 9.36 -2.83
N LEU A 53 5.65 9.81 -1.58
CA LEU A 53 4.49 9.85 -0.69
C LEU A 53 3.46 10.89 -1.16
N VAL A 54 3.89 11.89 -1.93
CA VAL A 54 3.05 12.92 -2.54
C VAL A 54 3.13 12.82 -4.05
N LYS A 55 1.99 12.54 -4.70
CA LYS A 55 1.86 12.54 -6.16
C LYS A 55 0.98 13.70 -6.61
N VAL A 56 1.35 14.34 -7.72
CA VAL A 56 0.48 15.28 -8.42
C VAL A 56 -0.33 14.51 -9.45
N HIS A 57 -1.65 14.62 -9.38
CA HIS A 57 -2.51 13.92 -10.32
C HIS A 57 -2.32 14.48 -11.74
N PRO A 58 -1.96 13.65 -12.74
CA PRO A 58 -1.48 14.14 -14.04
C PRO A 58 -2.53 14.96 -14.81
N GLU A 59 -3.81 14.61 -14.70
CA GLU A 59 -4.88 15.32 -15.41
C GLU A 59 -5.45 16.52 -14.65
N THR A 60 -5.36 16.54 -13.31
CA THR A 60 -6.06 17.56 -12.49
C THR A 60 -5.09 18.54 -11.83
N GLY A 61 -3.80 18.24 -11.80
CA GLY A 61 -2.79 19.02 -11.07
C GLY A 61 -2.92 18.98 -9.55
N VAL A 62 -3.88 18.22 -9.01
CA VAL A 62 -4.16 18.21 -7.57
C VAL A 62 -3.21 17.22 -6.87
N PRO A 63 -2.44 17.67 -5.85
CA PRO A 63 -1.59 16.79 -5.06
C PRO A 63 -2.42 15.84 -4.19
N ASN A 64 -1.89 14.63 -3.97
CA ASN A 64 -2.50 13.61 -3.15
C ASN A 64 -1.45 12.70 -2.50
N LEU A 65 -1.86 12.01 -1.44
CA LEU A 65 -1.03 11.03 -0.75
C LEU A 65 -1.05 9.69 -1.52
N PHE A 66 0.14 9.17 -1.82
CA PHE A 66 0.33 7.84 -2.40
C PHE A 66 0.88 6.89 -1.34
N ILE A 67 -0.03 6.43 -0.47
CA ILE A 67 0.25 5.62 0.71
C ILE A 67 -0.67 4.38 0.73
N GLY A 68 -0.57 3.55 1.76
CA GLY A 68 -1.49 2.43 2.00
C GLY A 68 -0.74 1.16 2.40
N ARG A 69 -1.46 0.05 2.52
CA ARG A 69 -0.93 -1.23 3.04
C ARG A 69 0.27 -1.81 2.29
N HIS A 70 0.47 -1.39 1.04
CA HIS A 70 1.59 -1.87 0.23
C HIS A 70 2.89 -1.10 0.48
N ALA A 71 2.80 0.09 1.09
CA ALA A 71 3.94 0.96 1.35
C ALA A 71 4.72 0.48 2.58
N PHE A 72 6.05 0.47 2.49
CA PHE A 72 6.98 0.17 3.57
C PHE A 72 8.33 0.80 3.29
N GLY A 73 9.15 0.99 4.33
CA GLY A 73 10.55 1.42 4.21
C GLY A 73 10.74 2.75 3.48
N ILE A 74 10.96 3.83 4.23
CA ILE A 74 11.28 5.14 3.68
C ILE A 74 12.80 5.30 3.70
N PRO A 75 13.49 5.48 2.56
CA PRO A 75 14.92 5.73 2.55
C PRO A 75 15.30 6.91 3.44
N GLY A 76 16.35 6.72 4.25
CA GLY A 76 16.81 7.73 5.21
C GLY A 76 16.11 7.70 6.58
N LEU A 77 15.03 6.92 6.74
CA LEU A 77 14.40 6.68 8.03
C LEU A 77 14.69 5.26 8.52
N SER A 78 14.68 5.06 9.84
CA SER A 78 14.66 3.71 10.41
C SER A 78 13.37 2.98 10.04
N ARG A 79 13.36 1.65 10.21
CA ARG A 79 12.18 0.81 9.97
C ARG A 79 10.98 1.25 10.82
N ASP A 80 11.21 1.57 12.08
CA ASP A 80 10.14 1.95 13.00
C ASP A 80 9.62 3.36 12.73
N GLU A 81 10.49 4.32 12.41
CA GLU A 81 10.09 5.66 11.97
C GLU A 81 9.29 5.60 10.66
N SER A 82 9.73 4.77 9.71
CA SER A 82 9.03 4.56 8.44
C SER A 82 7.62 4.01 8.68
N ARG A 83 7.50 2.97 9.51
CA ARG A 83 6.22 2.34 9.82
C ARG A 83 5.28 3.32 10.54
N ALA A 84 5.80 4.04 11.55
CA ALA A 84 5.02 5.03 12.29
C ALA A 84 4.49 6.12 11.35
N LEU A 85 5.35 6.72 10.53
CA LEU A 85 4.94 7.78 9.60
C LEU A 85 3.90 7.31 8.59
N LEU A 86 4.10 6.14 7.97
CA LEU A 86 3.14 5.60 7.00
C LEU A 86 1.79 5.28 7.65
N GLN A 87 1.81 4.71 8.86
CA GLN A 87 0.61 4.41 9.63
C GLN A 87 -0.14 5.69 10.02
N ASP A 88 0.56 6.68 10.56
CA ASP A 88 -0.01 7.97 10.95
C ASP A 88 -0.68 8.67 9.77
N LEU A 89 -0.06 8.65 8.59
CA LEU A 89 -0.66 9.24 7.38
C LEU A 89 -1.91 8.48 6.94
N VAL A 90 -1.91 7.14 6.99
CA VAL A 90 -3.10 6.34 6.66
C VAL A 90 -4.21 6.60 7.66
N ASP A 91 -3.92 6.56 8.96
CA ASP A 91 -4.87 6.80 10.04
C ASP A 91 -5.45 8.21 9.99
N PHE A 92 -4.61 9.20 9.71
CA PHE A 92 -5.07 10.56 9.47
C PHE A 92 -6.06 10.62 8.32
N VAL A 93 -5.83 9.91 7.21
CA VAL A 93 -6.75 9.91 6.05
C VAL A 93 -8.07 9.23 6.39
N VAL A 94 -8.04 8.07 7.05
CA VAL A 94 -9.23 7.23 7.23
C VAL A 94 -10.04 7.54 8.49
N SER A 95 -9.49 8.31 9.44
CA SER A 95 -10.14 8.68 10.70
C SER A 95 -11.29 9.66 10.54
N ASP A 96 -11.37 10.38 9.43
CA ASP A 96 -12.42 11.36 9.16
C ASP A 96 -13.48 10.81 8.21
N PRO A 97 -14.72 10.61 8.70
CA PRO A 97 -15.82 10.11 7.90
C PRO A 97 -16.15 10.99 6.69
N ALA A 98 -15.86 12.29 6.72
CA ALA A 98 -16.12 13.19 5.59
C ALA A 98 -15.25 12.86 4.36
N ARG A 99 -14.16 12.10 4.54
CA ARG A 99 -13.27 11.63 3.48
C ARG A 99 -13.61 10.22 2.99
N VAL A 100 -14.61 9.56 3.59
CA VAL A 100 -14.96 8.16 3.32
C VAL A 100 -16.28 8.06 2.58
N TYR A 101 -16.22 7.47 1.39
CA TYR A 101 -17.41 7.00 0.69
C TYR A 101 -17.59 5.50 0.91
N GLN A 102 -18.78 5.09 1.36
CA GLN A 102 -19.16 3.68 1.48
C GLN A 102 -20.27 3.35 0.49
N HIS A 103 -19.96 2.47 -0.46
CA HIS A 103 -20.94 1.97 -1.42
C HIS A 103 -21.66 0.73 -0.88
N GLN A 104 -22.98 0.79 -0.78
CA GLN A 104 -23.83 -0.38 -0.51
C GLN A 104 -24.28 -0.98 -1.85
N TRP A 105 -23.58 -2.02 -2.28
CA TRP A 105 -23.81 -2.68 -3.56
C TRP A 105 -25.24 -3.20 -3.73
N ARG A 106 -25.81 -2.96 -4.91
CA ARG A 106 -27.01 -3.60 -5.43
C ARG A 106 -26.68 -4.31 -6.74
N VAL A 107 -27.47 -5.33 -7.08
CA VAL A 107 -27.32 -6.02 -8.36
C VAL A 107 -27.51 -5.02 -9.51
N GLY A 108 -26.54 -4.98 -10.42
CA GLY A 108 -26.50 -4.04 -11.54
C GLY A 108 -25.69 -2.77 -11.30
N ASP A 109 -25.27 -2.49 -10.07
CA ASP A 109 -24.41 -1.33 -9.80
C ASP A 109 -23.06 -1.48 -10.52
N THR A 110 -22.61 -0.38 -11.11
CA THR A 110 -21.26 -0.25 -11.66
C THR A 110 -20.57 0.92 -10.99
N LEU A 111 -19.44 0.65 -10.32
CA LEU A 111 -18.64 1.68 -9.69
C LEU A 111 -17.35 1.86 -10.48
N LEU A 112 -17.12 3.09 -10.96
CA LEU A 112 -15.86 3.52 -11.53
C LEU A 112 -15.14 4.39 -10.51
N TRP A 113 -13.85 4.16 -10.31
CA TRP A 113 -13.05 4.98 -9.42
C TRP A 113 -11.63 5.18 -9.95
N ASP A 114 -11.02 6.29 -9.54
CA ASP A 114 -9.65 6.64 -9.92
C ASP A 114 -8.66 6.18 -8.85
N ASN A 115 -7.89 5.12 -9.14
CA ASN A 115 -6.88 4.57 -8.22
C ASN A 115 -5.74 5.56 -7.91
N ARG A 116 -5.58 6.64 -8.68
CA ARG A 116 -4.53 7.64 -8.51
C ARG A 116 -4.81 8.62 -7.38
N ALA A 117 -6.00 8.56 -6.76
CA ALA A 117 -6.47 9.60 -5.84
C ALA A 117 -7.16 9.10 -4.57
N LEU A 118 -7.22 7.78 -4.34
CA LEU A 118 -7.96 7.17 -3.23
C LEU A 118 -7.29 5.93 -2.66
N LEU A 119 -7.69 5.60 -1.42
CA LEU A 119 -7.55 4.28 -0.83
C LEU A 119 -8.90 3.57 -0.94
N HIS A 120 -8.90 2.25 -1.05
CA HIS A 120 -10.12 1.46 -0.99
C HIS A 120 -9.90 0.16 -0.22
N ARG A 121 -10.99 -0.36 0.37
CA ARG A 121 -11.01 -1.68 0.99
C ARG A 121 -12.38 -2.32 0.86
N ALA A 122 -12.42 -3.64 0.81
CA ALA A 122 -13.63 -4.38 1.05
C ALA A 122 -13.98 -4.32 2.55
N ARG A 123 -15.27 -4.22 2.86
CA ARG A 123 -15.79 -4.47 4.21
C ARG A 123 -16.05 -5.98 4.36
N PRO A 124 -15.99 -6.52 5.60
CA PRO A 124 -16.50 -7.85 5.88
C PRO A 124 -17.92 -8.02 5.36
N TYR A 125 -18.23 -9.22 4.89
CA TYR A 125 -19.56 -9.64 4.45
C TYR A 125 -19.81 -11.06 4.95
N ASP A 126 -21.02 -11.57 4.78
CA ASP A 126 -21.31 -12.97 5.08
C ASP A 126 -20.54 -13.89 4.13
N TYR A 127 -19.44 -14.47 4.60
CA TYR A 127 -18.59 -15.35 3.83
C TYR A 127 -19.23 -16.72 3.52
N ALA A 128 -20.38 -17.05 4.12
CA ALA A 128 -21.18 -18.22 3.73
C ALA A 128 -21.98 -17.97 2.45
N GLN A 129 -22.12 -16.71 2.01
CA GLN A 129 -22.83 -16.34 0.80
C GLN A 129 -21.85 -16.01 -0.34
N PRO A 130 -22.16 -16.41 -1.59
CA PRO A 130 -21.34 -16.04 -2.72
C PRO A 130 -21.40 -14.53 -2.95
N ARG A 131 -20.24 -13.93 -3.21
CA ARG A 131 -20.12 -12.52 -3.62
C ARG A 131 -19.31 -12.44 -4.91
N VAL A 132 -19.99 -12.16 -6.02
CA VAL A 132 -19.38 -12.09 -7.35
C VAL A 132 -19.30 -10.64 -7.82
N LEU A 133 -18.10 -10.16 -8.08
CA LEU A 133 -17.84 -8.87 -8.71
C LEU A 133 -16.95 -9.12 -9.93
N ILE A 134 -17.31 -8.54 -11.06
CA ILE A 134 -16.50 -8.55 -12.27
C ILE A 134 -15.84 -7.18 -12.36
N GLY A 135 -14.52 -7.16 -12.48
CA GLY A 135 -13.75 -5.93 -12.53
C GLY A 135 -12.76 -5.94 -13.68
N THR A 136 -12.54 -4.76 -14.25
CA THR A 136 -11.42 -4.49 -15.15
C THR A 136 -10.61 -3.30 -14.62
N ARG A 137 -9.38 -3.15 -15.09
CA ARG A 137 -8.51 -2.02 -14.75
C ARG A 137 -7.99 -1.42 -16.04
N VAL A 138 -8.01 -0.09 -16.11
CA VAL A 138 -7.32 0.65 -17.15
C VAL A 138 -5.86 0.80 -16.75
N ALA A 139 -4.95 0.56 -17.69
CA ALA A 139 -3.52 0.74 -17.45
C ALA A 139 -3.22 2.21 -17.14
N GLY A 140 -2.35 2.44 -16.15
CA GLY A 140 -1.82 3.77 -15.88
C GLY A 140 -0.79 4.21 -16.91
N ASP A 141 -0.54 5.52 -16.99
CA ASP A 141 0.47 6.07 -17.88
C ASP A 141 1.88 5.93 -17.26
N VAL A 142 2.85 5.56 -18.07
CA VAL A 142 4.22 5.23 -17.65
C VAL A 142 4.90 6.36 -16.86
N PRO A 143 4.92 7.61 -17.34
CA PRO A 143 5.63 8.70 -16.67
C PRO A 143 4.97 9.16 -15.37
N SER A 144 3.65 8.99 -15.23
CA SER A 144 2.88 9.46 -14.08
C SER A 144 2.55 8.35 -13.07
N GLU A 145 2.47 7.10 -13.52
CA GLU A 145 2.13 5.94 -12.70
C GLU A 145 3.31 5.00 -12.42
N LEU A 146 4.52 5.34 -12.91
CA LEU A 146 5.78 4.61 -12.75
C LEU A 146 5.52 3.09 -12.89
N ALA A 147 5.25 2.59 -14.10
CA ALA A 147 4.89 1.17 -14.26
C ALA A 147 6.01 0.20 -13.85
N TYR A 148 5.68 -1.09 -13.72
CA TYR A 148 6.62 -2.19 -13.43
C TYR A 148 7.77 -2.23 -14.46
N TYR A 149 9.02 -2.00 -14.03
CA TYR A 149 10.21 -2.11 -14.88
C TYR A 149 11.25 -3.03 -14.22
N PRO A 150 11.35 -4.30 -14.64
CA PRO A 150 12.27 -5.26 -14.04
C PRO A 150 13.75 -4.92 -14.29
N SER A 151 14.04 -4.11 -15.30
CA SER A 151 15.38 -3.61 -15.64
C SER A 151 15.72 -2.26 -15.00
N ASP A 152 14.83 -1.71 -14.16
CA ASP A 152 15.07 -0.43 -13.49
C ASP A 152 16.04 -0.62 -12.32
N PRO A 153 17.18 0.10 -12.28
CA PRO A 153 18.09 0.07 -11.13
C PRO A 153 17.40 0.38 -9.80
N GLU A 154 16.33 1.19 -9.81
CA GLU A 154 15.53 1.46 -8.61
C GLU A 154 14.75 0.23 -8.14
N ALA A 155 14.38 -0.67 -9.06
CA ALA A 155 13.76 -1.94 -8.71
C ALA A 155 14.73 -2.87 -7.97
N GLU A 156 16.03 -2.83 -8.30
CA GLU A 156 17.03 -3.64 -7.60
C GLU A 156 17.19 -3.27 -6.13
N ALA A 157 17.29 -1.96 -5.85
CA ALA A 157 17.33 -1.46 -4.47
C ALA A 157 16.06 -1.89 -3.69
N GLY A 158 14.90 -1.83 -4.35
CA GLY A 158 13.63 -2.25 -3.77
C GLY A 158 13.53 -3.76 -3.52
N ARG A 159 14.06 -4.61 -4.40
CA ARG A 159 14.16 -6.07 -4.16
C ARG A 159 14.94 -6.36 -2.88
N GLY A 160 16.10 -5.73 -2.73
CA GLY A 160 16.91 -5.87 -1.53
C GLY A 160 16.20 -5.37 -0.26
N ALA A 161 15.46 -4.26 -0.37
CA ALA A 161 14.65 -3.76 0.75
C ALA A 161 13.52 -4.73 1.14
N LEU A 162 12.83 -5.29 0.14
CA LEU A 162 11.77 -6.27 0.34
C LEU A 162 12.28 -7.55 0.99
N GLU A 163 13.41 -8.09 0.50
CA GLU A 163 14.00 -9.31 1.05
C GLU A 163 14.32 -9.15 2.55
N ARG A 164 14.97 -8.04 2.92
CA ARG A 164 15.29 -7.72 4.32
C ARG A 164 14.03 -7.60 5.17
N GLU A 165 13.01 -6.91 4.68
CA GLU A 165 11.75 -6.72 5.42
C GLU A 165 11.02 -8.05 5.62
N LEU A 166 10.94 -8.90 4.59
CA LEU A 166 10.33 -10.23 4.70
C LEU A 166 11.09 -11.14 5.66
N ALA A 167 12.42 -11.06 5.71
CA ALA A 167 13.22 -11.82 6.68
C ALA A 167 12.90 -11.40 8.12
N VAL A 168 12.77 -10.09 8.39
CA VAL A 168 12.37 -9.58 9.72
C VAL A 168 10.97 -10.05 10.11
N LEU A 169 10.02 -10.02 9.18
CA LEU A 169 8.65 -10.46 9.42
C LEU A 169 8.58 -11.97 9.72
N ARG A 170 9.31 -12.80 8.97
CA ARG A 170 9.42 -14.25 9.22
C ARG A 170 9.99 -14.54 10.60
N PHE A 171 11.12 -13.93 10.92
CA PHE A 171 11.75 -14.10 12.23
C PHE A 171 10.82 -13.70 13.39
N SER A 172 10.09 -12.59 13.22
CA SER A 172 9.12 -12.14 14.22
C SER A 172 7.95 -13.12 14.39
N ALA A 173 7.43 -13.68 13.30
CA ALA A 173 6.34 -14.65 13.31
C ALA A 173 6.77 -15.97 13.98
N GLU A 174 7.95 -16.49 13.66
CA GLU A 174 8.50 -17.72 14.25
C GLU A 174 8.67 -17.57 15.77
N ARG A 175 9.17 -16.42 16.23
CA ARG A 175 9.29 -16.15 17.68
C ARG A 175 7.95 -16.04 18.38
N ALA A 176 6.92 -15.49 17.73
CA ALA A 176 5.58 -15.43 18.28
C ALA A 176 4.97 -16.84 18.43
N GLN A 177 5.17 -17.71 17.43
CA GLN A 177 4.71 -19.10 17.47
C GLN A 177 5.46 -19.93 18.53
N GLY A 178 6.79 -19.77 18.63
CA GLY A 178 7.61 -20.47 19.63
C GLY A 178 7.31 -20.09 21.08
N LYS A 179 6.85 -18.86 21.34
CA LYS A 179 6.37 -18.45 22.68
C LYS A 179 5.01 -19.05 23.06
N GLY A 180 4.18 -19.42 22.07
CA GLY A 180 2.88 -20.06 22.30
C GLY A 180 2.96 -21.56 22.66
N ALA A 181 4.04 -22.25 22.27
CA ALA A 181 4.21 -23.68 22.49
C ALA A 181 4.76 -24.06 23.89
N GLY A 182 5.16 -23.08 24.70
CA GLY A 182 5.77 -23.30 26.02
C GLY A 182 4.84 -23.06 27.23
N LEU A 183 3.54 -22.88 27.00
CA LEU A 183 2.54 -22.56 28.03
C LEU A 183 1.34 -23.53 28.04
N ALA A 184 1.54 -24.75 27.57
CA ALA A 184 0.56 -25.84 27.65
C ALA A 184 0.99 -26.90 28.68
#